data_AF-A0A355U544-F1
#
_entry.id   AF-A0A355U544-F1
#
_cell.length_a   1.000
_cell.length_b   1.000
_cell.length_c   1.000
_cell.angle_alpha   90.00
_cell.angle_beta   90.00
_cell.angle_gamma   90.00
#
_symmetry.space_group_name_H-M   'P 1'
#
loop_
_entity.id
_entity.type
_entity.pdbx_description
1 polymer ?
#
loop_
_entity_poly.entity_id
_entity_poly.type
_entity_poly.pdbx_seq_one_letter_code
_entity_poly.pdbx_strand_id
1 'polypeptide(L)'
;MIYLHVPFCGSFCTYCDFYSEICRSSQAFNDYADAVIGEINSRQKELSMNISAPNAVNTLYIGGGTPSVLPLDVLARIVRAIALSEAPFEEFTVEVNPEDIVEKGSEYVRGLLAIGVNRISMG
;
A
#
# COMPACT_ATOMS: atom_id res chain seq x y z
N MET A 1 -3.95 8.91 10.67
CA MET A 1 -3.96 8.16 9.40
C MET A 1 -2.54 8.09 8.86
N ILE A 2 -2.12 6.93 8.35
CA ILE A 2 -0.94 6.78 7.49
C ILE A 2 -1.42 6.72 6.05
N TYR A 3 -0.84 7.58 5.21
CA TYR A 3 -0.99 7.49 3.76
C TYR A 3 0.32 7.03 3.16
N LEU A 4 0.24 6.04 2.27
CA LEU A 4 1.39 5.54 1.51
C LEU A 4 1.12 5.71 0.02
N HIS A 5 2.00 6.48 -0.62
CA HIS A 5 1.91 6.76 -2.05
C HIS A 5 2.67 5.72 -2.87
N VAL A 6 1.97 5.00 -3.74
CA VAL A 6 2.55 4.10 -4.74
C VAL A 6 2.65 4.85 -6.07
N PRO A 7 3.85 5.13 -6.59
CA PRO A 7 4.02 5.98 -7.77
C PRO A 7 3.95 5.20 -9.09
N PHE A 8 3.36 4.00 -9.12
CA PHE A 8 3.40 3.13 -10.31
C PHE A 8 2.02 2.95 -10.94
N CYS A 9 1.96 3.01 -12.27
CA CYS A 9 0.78 2.68 -13.07
C CYS A 9 1.14 1.64 -14.14
N GLY A 10 0.14 0.88 -14.60
CA GLY A 10 0.27 0.01 -15.77
C GLY A 10 0.34 0.80 -17.08
N SER A 11 -0.37 1.93 -17.14
CA SER A 11 -0.40 2.87 -18.28
C SER A 11 -0.71 4.28 -17.80
N PHE A 12 -0.43 5.29 -18.64
CA PHE A 12 -0.81 6.67 -18.36
C PHE A 12 -2.26 6.95 -18.76
N CYS A 13 -3.03 7.52 -17.82
CA CYS A 13 -4.36 8.06 -18.08
C CYS A 13 -4.26 9.55 -18.43
N THR A 14 -4.88 9.99 -19.52
CA THR A 14 -4.80 11.40 -19.99
C THR A 14 -5.46 12.40 -19.05
N TYR A 15 -6.27 11.92 -18.11
CA TYR A 15 -7.01 12.72 -17.14
C TYR A 15 -6.42 12.65 -15.72
N CYS A 16 -5.37 11.85 -15.49
CA CYS A 16 -4.79 11.66 -14.17
C CYS A 16 -3.74 12.75 -13.88
N ASP A 17 -3.93 13.47 -12.77
CA ASP A 17 -3.01 14.52 -12.30
C ASP A 17 -2.18 14.08 -11.07
N PHE A 18 -2.30 12.80 -10.68
CA PHE A 18 -1.45 12.22 -9.64
C PHE A 18 -0.05 11.91 -10.20
N TYR A 19 0.97 12.14 -9.38
CA TYR A 19 2.31 11.69 -9.70
C TYR A 19 2.32 10.17 -9.89
N SER A 20 2.74 9.73 -11.07
CA SER A 20 2.87 8.32 -11.40
C SER A 20 3.92 8.11 -12.48
N GLU A 21 4.47 6.91 -12.50
CA GLU A 21 5.43 6.42 -13.47
C GLU A 21 4.95 5.08 -14.02
N ILE A 22 5.22 4.83 -15.30
CA ILE A 22 5.05 3.48 -15.85
C ILE A 22 6.13 2.60 -15.24
N CYS A 23 5.71 1.52 -14.58
CA CYS A 23 6.66 0.56 -14.04
C CYS A 23 7.46 -0.09 -15.18
N ARG A 24 8.78 -0.03 -15.08
CA ARG A 24 9.69 -0.53 -16.13
C ARG A 24 10.23 -1.93 -15.86
N SER A 25 10.14 -2.43 -14.62
CA SER A 25 10.60 -3.78 -14.26
C SER A 25 10.14 -4.20 -12.85
N SER A 26 10.11 -5.51 -12.59
CA SER A 26 9.89 -6.05 -11.23
C SER A 26 10.96 -5.62 -10.21
N GLN A 27 12.17 -5.26 -10.67
CA GLN A 27 13.21 -4.74 -9.79
C GLN A 27 12.82 -3.38 -9.21
N ALA A 28 12.18 -2.51 -10.01
CA ALA A 28 11.74 -1.19 -9.55
C ALA A 28 10.75 -1.26 -8.38
N PHE A 29 9.88 -2.29 -8.34
CA PHE A 29 8.98 -2.52 -7.21
C PHE A 29 9.73 -2.87 -5.92
N ASN A 30 10.80 -3.66 -6.04
CA ASN A 30 11.63 -4.04 -4.90
C ASN A 30 12.46 -2.87 -4.40
N ASP A 31 13.08 -2.11 -5.30
CA ASP A 31 13.85 -0.91 -4.94
C ASP A 31 12.97 0.13 -4.25
N TYR A 32 11.75 0.34 -4.75
CA TYR A 32 10.75 1.19 -4.11
C TYR A 32 10.39 0.68 -2.71
N ALA A 33 10.10 -0.61 -2.57
CA ALA A 33 9.75 -1.18 -1.27
C ALA A 33 10.90 -1.05 -0.26
N ASP A 34 12.15 -1.27 -0.68
CA ASP A 34 13.33 -1.12 0.16
C ASP A 34 13.51 0.34 0.62
N ALA A 35 13.32 1.31 -0.29
CA ALA A 35 13.38 2.72 0.03
C ALA A 35 12.28 3.13 1.04
N VAL A 36 11.05 2.70 0.81
CA VAL A 36 9.90 2.98 1.70
C VAL A 36 10.09 2.33 3.07
N ILE A 37 10.55 1.07 3.11
CA ILE A 37 10.87 0.39 4.37
C ILE A 37 11.99 1.12 5.11
N GLY A 38 13.01 1.61 4.40
CA GLY A 38 14.06 2.46 4.96
C GLY A 38 13.49 3.74 5.60
N GLU A 39 12.57 4.42 4.93
CA GLU A 39 11.89 5.60 5.45
C GLU A 39 11.05 5.28 6.69
N ILE A 40 10.25 4.22 6.65
CA ILE A 40 9.43 3.74 7.77
C ILE A 40 10.32 3.46 8.99
N ASN A 41 11.43 2.75 8.79
CA ASN A 41 12.40 2.43 9.84
C ASN A 41 13.02 3.70 10.45
N SER A 42 13.33 4.70 9.63
CA SER A 42 13.87 5.98 10.12
C SER A 42 12.85 6.78 10.96
N ARG A 43 11.55 6.58 10.73
CA ARG A 43 10.45 7.27 11.40
C ARG A 43 9.73 6.44 12.48
N GLN A 44 10.29 5.30 12.88
CA GLN A 44 9.65 4.41 13.86
C GLN A 44 9.22 5.11 15.15
N LYS A 45 10.00 6.08 15.65
CA LYS A 45 9.63 6.85 16.84
C LYS A 45 8.31 7.58 16.68
N GLU A 46 8.12 8.27 15.55
CA GLU A 46 6.90 9.02 15.22
C GLU A 46 5.68 8.08 15.09
N LEU A 47 5.90 6.91 14.49
CA LEU A 47 4.86 5.91 14.31
C LEU A 47 4.47 5.23 15.64
N SER A 48 5.45 4.90 16.50
CA SER A 48 5.24 4.23 17.79
C SER A 48 4.51 5.09 18.83
N MET A 49 4.77 6.41 18.87
CA MET A 49 4.11 7.34 19.80
C MET A 49 2.60 7.46 19.56
N ASN A 50 2.14 7.10 18.37
CA ASN A 50 0.76 7.21 17.94
C ASN A 50 0.00 5.88 17.93
N ILE A 51 0.51 4.77 18.48
CA ILE A 51 -0.24 3.49 18.45
C ILE A 51 -0.87 3.15 19.82
N SER A 52 -0.28 3.62 20.93
CA SER A 52 -0.80 3.35 22.29
C SER A 52 -1.56 4.52 22.92
N ALA A 53 -1.82 5.59 22.16
CA ALA A 53 -2.52 6.78 22.63
C ALA A 53 -4.04 6.69 22.32
N PRO A 54 -4.91 7.41 23.06
CA PRO A 54 -6.34 7.52 22.74
C PRO A 54 -6.64 8.05 21.32
N ASN A 55 -5.67 8.74 20.71
CA ASN A 55 -5.74 9.25 19.33
C ASN A 55 -4.86 8.41 18.39
N ALA A 56 -4.87 7.09 18.57
CA ALA A 56 -3.97 6.23 17.83
C ALA A 56 -4.24 6.30 16.31
N VAL A 57 -3.18 6.16 15.51
CA VAL A 57 -3.31 6.03 14.06
C VAL A 57 -4.00 4.68 13.78
N ASN A 58 -5.28 4.75 13.45
CA ASN A 58 -6.15 3.60 13.20
C ASN A 58 -6.46 3.37 11.71
N THR A 59 -6.08 4.29 10.83
CA THR A 59 -6.30 4.20 9.38
C THR A 59 -4.99 4.10 8.62
N LEU A 60 -4.89 3.09 7.75
CA LEU A 60 -3.88 2.97 6.70
C LEU A 60 -4.56 3.09 5.34
N TYR A 61 -4.03 3.96 4.48
CA TYR A 61 -4.49 4.12 3.11
C TYR A 61 -3.32 4.04 2.15
N ILE A 62 -3.41 3.11 1.21
CA ILE A 62 -2.42 2.93 0.14
C ILE A 62 -3.06 3.37 -1.17
N GLY A 63 -2.52 4.42 -1.77
CA GLY A 63 -3.05 5.04 -2.99
C GLY A 63 -1.97 5.66 -3.85
N GLY A 64 -2.34 6.42 -4.87
CA GLY A 64 -1.41 7.16 -5.72
C GLY A 64 -1.62 6.88 -7.20
N GLY A 65 -0.63 6.28 -7.85
CA GLY A 65 -0.78 5.74 -9.20
C GLY A 65 -1.78 4.58 -9.21
N THR A 66 -1.29 3.36 -9.04
CA THR A 66 -2.13 2.16 -8.99
C THR A 66 -1.49 1.13 -8.06
N PRO A 67 -1.78 1.16 -6.74
CA PRO A 67 -1.20 0.22 -5.79
C PRO A 67 -1.38 -1.25 -6.17
N SER A 68 -2.49 -1.57 -6.84
CA SER A 68 -2.76 -2.91 -7.31
C SER A 68 -1.78 -3.43 -8.34
N VAL A 69 -0.94 -2.62 -9.00
CA VAL A 69 0.12 -3.12 -9.87
C VAL A 69 1.28 -3.76 -9.11
N LEU A 70 1.43 -3.46 -7.80
CA LEU A 70 2.44 -4.08 -6.98
C LEU A 70 2.17 -5.59 -6.82
N PRO A 71 3.21 -6.44 -6.89
CA PRO A 71 3.12 -7.81 -6.42
C PRO A 71 2.69 -7.86 -4.96
N LEU A 72 1.85 -8.85 -4.60
CA LEU A 72 1.33 -8.98 -3.24
C LEU A 72 2.42 -9.16 -2.19
N ASP A 73 3.50 -9.87 -2.53
CA ASP A 73 4.65 -10.07 -1.64
C ASP A 73 5.37 -8.74 -1.37
N VAL A 74 5.50 -7.87 -2.38
CA VAL A 74 6.06 -6.53 -2.23
C VAL A 74 5.18 -5.67 -1.32
N LEU A 75 3.86 -5.66 -1.57
CA LEU A 75 2.90 -4.93 -0.72
C LEU A 75 2.94 -5.44 0.73
N ALA A 76 2.95 -6.76 0.93
CA ALA A 76 3.02 -7.38 2.25
C ALA A 76 4.31 -7.01 2.99
N ARG A 77 5.45 -6.92 2.30
CA ARG A 77 6.72 -6.48 2.91
C ARG A 77 6.62 -5.07 3.46
N ILE A 78 6.02 -4.14 2.71
CA ILE A 78 5.84 -2.74 3.14
C ILE A 78 4.88 -2.69 4.34
N VAL A 79 3.72 -3.35 4.25
CA VAL A 79 2.72 -3.36 5.34
C VAL A 79 3.31 -3.93 6.64
N ARG A 80 4.11 -5.00 6.57
CA ARG A 80 4.80 -5.55 7.75
C ARG A 80 5.75 -4.56 8.41
N ALA A 81 6.38 -3.66 7.65
CA ALA A 81 7.24 -2.62 8.23
C ALA A 81 6.40 -1.52 8.92
N ILE A 82 5.20 -1.24 8.43
CA ILE A 82 4.26 -0.26 9.00
C ILE A 82 3.60 -0.79 10.28
N ALA A 83 3.22 -2.07 10.30
CA ALA A 83 2.52 -2.73 11.40
C ALA A 83 3.48 -2.94 12.59
N LEU A 84 3.67 -1.89 13.40
CA LEU A 84 4.57 -1.87 14.56
C LEU A 84 4.00 -2.57 15.81
N SER A 85 2.77 -3.12 15.77
CA SER A 85 2.18 -3.83 16.92
C SER A 85 1.11 -4.84 16.52
N GLU A 86 0.76 -5.73 17.45
CA GLU A 86 -0.17 -6.86 17.31
C GLU A 86 -1.64 -6.47 16.97
N ALA A 87 -1.98 -5.18 16.92
CA ALA A 87 -3.33 -4.70 16.61
C ALA A 87 -3.46 -4.24 15.14
N PRO A 88 -4.43 -4.77 14.37
CA PRO A 88 -4.70 -4.34 13.00
C PRO A 88 -5.29 -2.92 12.96
N PHE A 89 -5.07 -2.20 11.86
CA PHE A 89 -5.76 -0.93 11.57
C PHE A 89 -7.28 -1.15 11.55
N GLU A 90 -8.06 -0.22 12.11
CA GLU A 90 -9.53 -0.24 12.02
C GLU A 90 -9.97 -0.12 10.56
N GLU A 91 -9.33 0.77 9.80
CA GLU A 91 -9.50 0.85 8.35
C GLU A 91 -8.15 0.68 7.65
N PHE A 92 -8.07 -0.32 6.78
CA PHE A 92 -6.98 -0.48 5.83
C PHE A 92 -7.56 -0.49 4.41
N THR A 93 -7.41 0.67 3.75
CA THR A 93 -7.82 0.87 2.36
C THR A 93 -6.64 0.66 1.39
N VAL A 94 -6.90 -0.04 0.28
CA VAL A 94 -6.01 -0.07 -0.90
C VAL A 94 -6.79 0.40 -2.14
N GLU A 95 -6.20 1.30 -2.92
CA GLU A 95 -6.69 1.64 -4.27
C GLU A 95 -6.36 0.52 -5.26
N VAL A 96 -7.35 0.14 -6.06
CA VAL A 96 -7.24 -0.96 -7.01
C VAL A 96 -7.89 -0.59 -8.34
N ASN A 97 -7.22 -0.88 -9.45
CA ASN A 97 -7.81 -0.85 -10.80
C ASN A 97 -8.75 -2.06 -10.98
N PRO A 98 -9.99 -1.90 -11.48
CA PRO A 98 -10.90 -3.01 -11.78
C PRO A 98 -10.25 -4.14 -12.61
N GLU A 99 -9.42 -3.79 -13.58
CA GLU A 99 -8.76 -4.76 -14.47
C GLU A 99 -7.82 -5.69 -13.69
N ASP A 100 -7.09 -5.16 -12.71
CA ASP A 100 -6.19 -5.96 -11.87
C ASP A 100 -6.94 -7.02 -11.05
N ILE A 101 -8.16 -6.72 -10.59
CA ILE A 101 -8.98 -7.71 -9.86
C ILE A 101 -9.40 -8.84 -10.79
N VAL A 102 -9.80 -8.51 -12.02
CA VAL A 102 -10.26 -9.50 -13.00
C VAL A 102 -9.11 -10.38 -13.45
N GLU A 103 -7.96 -9.78 -13.79
CA GLU A 103 -6.79 -10.52 -14.29
C GLU A 103 -6.14 -11.39 -13.22
N LYS A 104 -5.99 -10.87 -11.98
CA LYS A 104 -5.32 -11.60 -10.89
C LYS A 104 -6.26 -12.54 -10.13
N GLY A 105 -7.57 -12.33 -10.26
CA GLY A 105 -8.61 -13.21 -9.76
C GLY A 105 -8.69 -13.31 -8.23
N SER A 106 -9.36 -14.36 -7.75
CA SER A 106 -9.72 -14.53 -6.34
C SER A 106 -8.52 -14.66 -5.40
N GLU A 107 -7.39 -15.20 -5.87
CA GLU A 107 -6.19 -15.34 -5.04
C GLU A 107 -5.60 -13.98 -4.67
N TYR A 108 -5.68 -13.01 -5.57
CA TYR A 108 -5.22 -11.66 -5.28
C TYR A 108 -6.05 -11.00 -4.18
N VAL A 109 -7.38 -11.11 -4.28
CA VAL A 109 -8.30 -10.59 -3.25
C VAL A 109 -8.07 -11.26 -1.90
N ARG A 110 -7.89 -12.59 -1.87
CA ARG A 110 -7.53 -13.32 -0.64
C ARG A 110 -6.19 -12.87 -0.08
N GLY A 111 -5.22 -12.58 -0.93
CA GLY A 111 -3.93 -12.02 -0.52
C GLY A 111 -4.07 -10.66 0.14
N LEU A 112 -4.87 -9.75 -0.42
CA LEU A 112 -5.15 -8.44 0.20
C LEU A 112 -5.80 -8.61 1.58
N LEU A 113 -6.82 -9.46 1.69
CA LEU A 113 -7.46 -9.78 2.97
C LEU A 113 -6.45 -10.35 3.99
N ALA A 114 -5.56 -11.25 3.56
CA ALA A 114 -4.55 -11.85 4.42
C ALA A 114 -3.49 -10.84 4.91
N ILE A 115 -3.28 -9.74 4.18
CA ILE A 115 -2.40 -8.63 4.58
C ILE A 115 -3.13 -7.63 5.51
N GLY A 116 -4.44 -7.80 5.70
CA GLY A 116 -5.27 -6.99 6.60
C GLY A 116 -6.10 -5.91 5.92
N VAL A 117 -6.13 -5.87 4.58
CA VAL A 117 -6.98 -4.94 3.84
C VAL A 117 -8.44 -5.27 4.13
N ASN A 118 -9.21 -4.26 4.54
CA ASN A 118 -10.62 -4.41 4.87
C ASN A 118 -11.53 -3.42 4.10
N ARG A 119 -10.93 -2.54 3.29
CA ARG A 119 -11.62 -1.63 2.38
C ARG A 119 -10.86 -1.53 1.05
N ILE A 120 -11.60 -1.50 -0.06
CA ILE A 120 -11.05 -1.27 -1.39
C ILE A 120 -11.63 0.05 -1.92
N SER A 121 -10.78 0.88 -2.49
CA SER A 121 -11.18 2.02 -3.31
C SER A 121 -10.94 1.66 -4.77
N MET A 122 -11.96 1.73 -5.60
CA MET A 122 -11.88 1.31 -7.00
C MET A 122 -12.31 2.47 -7.89
N GLY A 123 -11.41 2.87 -8.79
CA GLY A 123 -11.58 3.99 -9.72
C GLY A 123 -11.68 3.55 -11.16
#